data_AF-A0AA46U9P9-F1
#
_entry.id   AF-A0AA46U9P9-F1
#
_cell.length_a   1.000
_cell.length_b   1.000
_cell.length_c   1.000
_cell.angle_alpha   90.00
_cell.angle_beta   90.00
_cell.angle_gamma   90.00
#
_symmetry.space_group_name_H-M   'P 1'
#
loop_
_entity.id
_entity.type
_entity.pdbx_description
1 polymer ?
#
loop_
_entity_poly.entity_id
_entity_poly.type
_entity_poly.pdbx_seq_one_letter_code
_entity_poly.pdbx_strand_id
1 'polypeptide(L)'
;MELQDKIFHLHNQAHRLLHIECSGSYLYADDLSELNKDIHDEMNELYPLRGSTPEQDASLCLALLLGYSVSLYASLEDDLKREHILSRSLKLLETLPASPLKDDLLTVCKEYVSI
;
A
#
# COMPACT_ATOMS: atom_id res chain seq x y z
N MET A 1 -9.00 10.02 -14.55
CA MET A 1 -7.80 9.85 -13.72
C MET A 1 -7.14 8.56 -14.17
N GLU A 2 -5.87 8.59 -14.53
CA GLU A 2 -5.18 7.38 -14.98
C GLU A 2 -4.84 6.48 -13.78
N LEU A 3 -4.65 5.17 -14.02
CA LEU A 3 -4.34 4.21 -12.94
C LEU A 3 -3.06 4.60 -12.17
N GLN A 4 -2.07 5.18 -12.86
CA GLN A 4 -0.84 5.64 -12.20
C GLN A 4 -1.08 6.81 -11.24
N ASP A 5 -1.97 7.74 -11.59
CA ASP A 5 -2.30 8.87 -10.72
C ASP A 5 -2.90 8.36 -9.40
N LYS A 6 -3.78 7.36 -9.46
CA LYS A 6 -4.39 6.73 -8.28
C LYS A 6 -3.34 6.00 -7.42
N ILE A 7 -2.42 5.27 -8.05
CA ILE A 7 -1.33 4.58 -7.32
C ILE A 7 -0.45 5.59 -6.59
N PHE A 8 -0.08 6.68 -7.25
CA PHE A 8 0.74 7.72 -6.65
C PHE A 8 0.00 8.45 -5.52
N HIS A 9 -1.30 8.68 -5.68
CA HIS A 9 -2.15 9.27 -4.65
C HIS A 9 -2.19 8.41 -3.38
N LEU A 10 -2.53 7.12 -3.52
CA LEU A 10 -2.55 6.18 -2.39
C LEU A 10 -1.19 6.07 -1.70
N HIS A 11 -0.11 5.98 -2.48
CA HIS A 11 1.25 5.90 -1.93
C HIS A 11 1.60 7.14 -1.09
N ASN A 12 1.26 8.34 -1.58
CA ASN A 12 1.52 9.58 -0.86
C ASN A 12 0.66 9.68 0.42
N GLN A 13 -0.61 9.28 0.37
CA GLN A 13 -1.47 9.25 1.56
C GLN A 13 -0.94 8.29 2.64
N ALA A 14 -0.56 7.07 2.26
CA ALA A 14 0.02 6.11 3.19
C ALA A 14 1.34 6.61 3.79
N HIS A 15 2.23 7.19 2.97
CA HIS A 15 3.49 7.78 3.43
C HIS A 15 3.28 8.97 4.38
N ARG A 16 2.24 9.78 4.15
CA ARG A 16 1.87 10.87 5.06
C ARG A 16 1.44 10.33 6.42
N LEU A 17 0.63 9.27 6.48
CA LEU A 17 0.23 8.65 7.76
C LEU A 17 1.43 8.09 8.53
N LEU A 18 2.31 7.34 7.85
CA LEU A 18 3.53 6.79 8.46
C LEU A 18 4.42 7.88 9.09
N HIS A 19 4.52 9.04 8.45
CA HIS A 19 5.31 10.17 8.98
C HIS A 19 4.57 11.01 10.04
N ILE A 20 3.24 11.06 10.00
CA ILE A 20 2.43 11.78 10.98
C ILE A 20 2.58 11.15 12.37
N GLU A 21 2.52 9.82 12.46
CA GLU A 21 2.70 9.08 13.72
C GLU A 21 4.07 9.34 14.37
N CYS A 22 5.08 9.68 13.55
CA CYS A 22 6.45 9.94 14.01
C CYS A 22 6.68 11.41 14.45
N SER A 23 5.84 12.35 13.99
CA SER A 23 6.06 13.80 14.15
C SER A 23 5.48 14.42 15.43
N GLY A 24 4.68 13.69 16.21
CA GLY A 24 4.05 14.20 17.43
C GLY A 24 3.10 15.39 17.20
N SER A 25 2.69 15.63 15.95
CA SER A 25 1.70 16.64 15.59
C SER A 25 0.34 16.22 16.16
N TYR A 26 -0.28 17.10 16.95
CA TYR A 26 -1.68 16.94 17.40
C TYR A 26 -2.61 17.15 16.21
N LEU A 27 -2.73 16.13 15.35
CA LEU A 27 -3.87 16.02 14.46
C LEU A 27 -5.06 15.51 15.27
N TYR A 28 -6.23 16.10 15.03
CA TYR A 28 -7.44 15.63 15.70
C TYR A 28 -7.70 14.18 15.26
N ALA A 29 -8.15 13.34 16.20
CA ALA A 29 -8.44 11.94 15.92
C ALA A 29 -9.46 11.77 14.76
N ASP A 30 -10.30 12.77 14.56
CA ASP A 30 -11.27 12.82 13.46
C ASP A 30 -10.58 12.95 12.09
N ASP A 31 -9.56 13.81 11.96
CA ASP A 31 -8.79 13.98 10.71
C ASP A 31 -8.02 12.69 10.34
N LEU A 32 -7.52 11.97 11.35
CA LEU A 32 -6.85 10.68 11.17
C LEU A 32 -7.82 9.57 10.76
N SER A 33 -9.03 9.58 11.32
CA SER A 33 -10.09 8.64 10.99
C SER A 33 -10.61 8.86 9.56
N GLU A 34 -10.79 10.12 9.15
CA GLU A 34 -11.19 10.47 7.78
C GLU A 34 -10.11 10.05 6.76
N LEU A 35 -8.84 10.36 7.03
CA LEU A 35 -7.74 9.95 6.15
C LEU A 35 -7.60 8.41 6.05
N ASN A 36 -7.81 7.70 7.15
CA ASN A 36 -7.83 6.23 7.14
C ASN A 36 -8.96 5.66 6.29
N LYS A 37 -10.15 6.27 6.39
CA LYS A 37 -11.30 5.87 5.60
C LYS A 37 -11.06 6.09 4.10
N ASP A 38 -10.51 7.24 3.73
CA ASP A 38 -10.18 7.55 2.33
C ASP A 38 -9.19 6.53 1.76
N ILE A 39 -8.15 6.17 2.52
CA ILE A 39 -7.17 5.14 2.14
C ILE A 39 -7.85 3.78 1.98
N HIS A 40 -8.74 3.41 2.90
CA HIS A 40 -9.46 2.14 2.83
C HIS A 40 -10.37 2.05 1.59
N ASP A 41 -11.08 3.14 1.28
CA ASP A 41 -11.94 3.21 0.09
C ASP A 41 -11.09 3.13 -1.19
N GLU A 42 -9.97 3.85 -1.26
CA GLU A 42 -9.07 3.81 -2.43
C GLU A 42 -8.38 2.45 -2.59
N MET A 43 -7.99 1.78 -1.50
CA MET A 43 -7.49 0.41 -1.55
C MET A 43 -8.52 -0.56 -2.14
N ASN A 44 -9.78 -0.46 -1.74
CA ASN A 44 -10.84 -1.32 -2.26
C ASN A 44 -11.10 -1.07 -3.75
N GLU A 45 -11.00 0.18 -4.22
CA GLU A 45 -11.08 0.49 -5.65
C GLU A 45 -9.89 -0.08 -6.45
N LEU A 46 -8.69 -0.03 -5.88
CA LEU A 46 -7.44 -0.42 -6.55
C LEU A 46 -7.14 -1.93 -6.47
N TYR A 47 -7.65 -2.63 -5.45
CA TYR A 47 -7.46 -4.07 -5.26
C TYR A 47 -7.81 -4.96 -6.49
N PRO A 48 -8.95 -4.78 -7.18
CA PRO A 48 -9.27 -5.61 -8.35
C PRO A 48 -8.42 -5.28 -9.58
N LEU A 49 -7.71 -4.13 -9.58
CA LEU A 49 -6.94 -3.68 -10.73
C LEU A 49 -5.60 -4.40 -10.84
N ARG A 50 -5.05 -4.40 -12.05
CA ARG A 50 -3.73 -4.93 -12.40
C ARG A 50 -3.00 -3.91 -13.24
N GLY A 51 -1.69 -3.80 -13.02
CA GLY A 51 -0.81 -3.02 -13.86
C GLY A 51 -0.67 -3.65 -15.24
N SER A 52 -0.51 -2.81 -16.26
CA SER A 52 -0.25 -3.25 -17.64
C SER A 52 1.20 -3.70 -17.84
N THR A 53 2.12 -3.28 -16.96
CA THR A 53 3.51 -3.72 -16.92
C THR A 53 3.87 -4.27 -15.53
N PRO A 54 4.91 -5.11 -15.41
CA PRO A 54 5.38 -5.59 -14.11
C PRO A 54 5.72 -4.46 -13.13
N GLU A 55 6.29 -3.35 -13.63
CA GLU A 55 6.60 -2.18 -12.82
C GLU A 55 5.34 -1.47 -12.33
N GLN A 56 4.34 -1.28 -13.19
CA GLN A 56 3.06 -0.71 -12.78
C GLN A 56 2.33 -1.62 -11.79
N ASP A 57 2.41 -2.93 -11.99
CA ASP A 57 1.83 -3.93 -11.10
C ASP A 57 2.53 -3.91 -9.72
N ALA A 58 3.85 -3.74 -9.71
CA ALA A 58 4.66 -3.61 -8.51
C ALA A 58 4.38 -2.31 -7.75
N SER A 59 4.21 -1.18 -8.45
CA SER A 59 3.81 0.08 -7.82
C SER A 59 2.42 -0.03 -7.19
N LEU A 60 1.48 -0.68 -7.87
CA LEU A 60 0.15 -0.95 -7.32
C LEU A 60 0.22 -1.83 -6.06
N CYS A 61 0.99 -2.92 -6.12
CA CYS A 61 1.23 -3.79 -4.97
C CYS A 61 1.86 -3.05 -3.78
N LEU A 62 2.87 -2.22 -4.04
CA LEU A 62 3.52 -1.41 -3.02
C LEU A 62 2.53 -0.44 -2.34
N ALA A 63 1.74 0.29 -3.13
CA ALA A 63 0.76 1.23 -2.60
C ALA A 63 -0.32 0.53 -1.75
N LEU A 64 -0.81 -0.63 -2.20
CA LEU A 64 -1.79 -1.42 -1.45
C LEU A 64 -1.21 -1.95 -0.13
N LEU A 65 0.01 -2.50 -0.14
CA LEU A 65 0.66 -2.98 1.07
C LEU A 65 0.91 -1.84 2.07
N LEU A 66 1.37 -0.67 1.62
CA LEU A 66 1.51 0.50 2.48
C LEU A 66 0.14 0.99 3.01
N GLY A 67 -0.91 0.93 2.21
CA GLY A 67 -2.26 1.24 2.68
C GLY A 67 -2.72 0.28 3.80
N TYR A 68 -2.42 -1.02 3.68
CA TYR A 68 -2.73 -2.00 4.72
C TYR A 68 -1.87 -1.85 5.98
N SER A 69 -0.69 -1.22 5.93
CA SER A 69 0.14 -1.01 7.14
C SER A 69 -0.40 0.11 8.01
N VAL A 70 -1.04 1.11 7.40
CA VAL A 70 -1.60 2.27 8.11
C VAL A 70 -3.09 2.16 8.39
N SER A 71 -3.80 1.29 7.66
CA SER A 71 -5.25 1.12 7.82
C SER A 71 -5.61 0.62 9.23
N LEU A 72 -6.39 1.42 9.94
CA LEU A 72 -6.98 1.04 11.23
C LEU A 72 -8.12 0.00 11.09
N TYR A 73 -8.58 -0.25 9.86
CA TYR A 73 -9.56 -1.28 9.55
C TYR A 73 -8.85 -2.61 9.33
N ALA A 74 -9.01 -3.54 10.29
CA ALA A 74 -8.48 -4.90 10.23
C ALA A 74 -9.64 -5.90 10.21
N SER A 75 -10.34 -5.99 9.08
CA SER A 75 -11.30 -7.07 8.88
C SER A 75 -10.59 -8.33 8.41
N LEU A 76 -11.21 -9.51 8.63
CA LEU A 76 -10.69 -10.77 8.08
C LEU A 76 -10.56 -10.73 6.54
N GLU A 77 -11.43 -9.96 5.87
CA GLU A 77 -11.36 -9.75 4.43
C GLU A 77 -10.10 -8.97 4.04
N ASP A 78 -9.74 -7.95 4.81
CA ASP A 78 -8.54 -7.14 4.57
C ASP A 78 -7.26 -7.96 4.76
N ASP A 79 -7.22 -8.83 5.77
CA ASP A 79 -6.11 -9.76 5.95
C ASP A 79 -5.95 -10.70 4.74
N LEU A 80 -7.06 -11.26 4.23
CA LEU A 80 -7.02 -12.12 3.05
C LEU A 80 -6.57 -11.36 1.79
N LYS A 81 -7.05 -10.13 1.61
CA LYS A 81 -6.62 -9.26 0.49
C LYS A 81 -5.14 -8.95 0.61
N ARG A 82 -4.66 -8.57 1.79
CA ARG A 82 -3.25 -8.27 2.09
C ARG A 82 -2.36 -9.47 1.78
N GLU A 83 -2.70 -10.67 2.23
CA GLU A 83 -1.95 -11.90 1.93
C GLU A 83 -1.91 -12.20 0.42
N HIS A 84 -3.03 -11.97 -0.29
CA HIS A 84 -3.07 -12.14 -1.74
C HIS A 84 -2.17 -11.14 -2.47
N ILE A 85 -2.16 -9.87 -2.04
CA ILE A 85 -1.25 -8.85 -2.59
C ILE A 85 0.20 -9.19 -2.25
N LEU A 86 0.50 -9.69 -1.05
CA LEU A 86 1.83 -10.13 -0.66
C LEU A 86 2.34 -11.26 -1.56
N SER A 87 1.52 -12.30 -1.77
CA SER A 87 1.86 -13.41 -2.67
C SER A 87 2.14 -12.94 -4.10
N ARG A 88 1.35 -11.99 -4.61
CA ARG A 88 1.57 -11.37 -5.92
C ARG A 88 2.86 -10.55 -5.97
N SER A 89 3.14 -9.79 -4.92
CA SER A 89 4.35 -8.98 -4.80
C SER A 89 5.62 -9.83 -4.82
N LEU A 90 5.63 -10.96 -4.11
CA LEU A 90 6.74 -11.91 -4.11
C LEU A 90 7.03 -12.46 -5.52
N LYS A 91 5.99 -12.79 -6.30
CA LYS A 91 6.15 -13.22 -7.70
C LYS A 91 6.72 -12.10 -8.58
N LEU A 92 6.28 -10.85 -8.37
CA LEU A 92 6.78 -9.70 -9.13
C LEU A 92 8.26 -9.45 -8.83
N LEU A 93 8.70 -9.60 -7.58
CA LEU A 93 10.10 -9.42 -7.18
C LEU A 93 11.08 -10.36 -7.91
N GLU A 94 10.63 -11.55 -8.33
CA GLU A 94 11.43 -12.47 -9.16
C GLU A 94 11.64 -11.94 -10.59
N THR A 95 10.65 -11.20 -11.11
CA THR A 95 10.63 -10.71 -12.50
C THR A 95 11.16 -9.29 -12.67
N LEU A 96 11.08 -8.46 -11.62
CA LEU A 96 11.46 -7.05 -11.68
C LEU A 96 12.98 -6.88 -11.81
N PRO A 97 13.45 -5.95 -12.66
CA PRO A 97 14.85 -5.55 -12.69
C PRO A 97 15.25 -4.82 -11.40
N ALA A 98 16.55 -4.76 -11.12
CA ALA A 98 17.08 -3.98 -10.01
C ALA A 98 16.69 -2.49 -10.19
N SER A 99 15.90 -1.98 -9.26
CA SER A 99 15.34 -0.63 -9.28
C SER A 99 14.92 -0.21 -7.86
N PRO A 100 14.83 1.09 -7.55
CA PRO A 100 14.34 1.56 -6.25
C PRO A 100 12.97 0.99 -5.90
N LEU A 101 12.07 0.89 -6.88
CA LEU A 101 10.75 0.26 -6.71
C LEU A 101 10.83 -1.19 -6.21
N LYS A 102 11.80 -1.96 -6.71
CA LYS A 102 12.03 -3.34 -6.27
C LYS A 102 12.51 -3.37 -4.82
N ASP A 103 13.40 -2.45 -4.45
CA ASP A 103 13.93 -2.36 -3.07
C ASP A 103 12.86 -1.91 -2.07
N ASP A 104 12.02 -0.95 -2.45
CA ASP A 104 10.88 -0.48 -1.65
C ASP A 104 9.85 -1.60 -1.45
N LEU A 105 9.46 -2.28 -2.53
CA LEU A 105 8.54 -3.42 -2.46
C LEU A 105 9.11 -4.56 -1.62
N LEU A 106 10.41 -4.86 -1.74
CA LEU A 106 11.07 -5.86 -0.93
C LEU A 106 11.08 -5.49 0.56
N THR A 107 11.29 -4.21 0.88
CA THR A 107 11.29 -3.70 2.26
C THR A 107 9.93 -3.91 2.90
N VAL A 108 8.86 -3.47 2.23
CA VAL A 108 7.49 -3.63 2.74
C VAL A 108 7.09 -5.10 2.84
N CYS A 109 7.42 -5.93 1.85
CA CYS A 109 7.15 -7.38 1.92
C CYS A 109 7.81 -8.04 3.13
N LYS A 110 9.02 -7.60 3.53
CA LYS A 110 9.71 -8.16 4.71
C LYS A 110 9.00 -7.82 6.01
N GLU A 111 8.41 -6.63 6.13
CA GLU A 111 7.64 -6.22 7.31
C GLU A 111 6.44 -7.16 7.57
N TYR A 112 5.82 -7.68 6.50
CA TYR A 112 4.71 -8.63 6.60
C TYR A 112 5.12 -10.09 6.74
N VAL A 113 6.33 -10.46 6.29
CA VAL A 113 6.82 -11.85 6.31
C VAL A 113 7.63 -12.16 7.58
N SER A 114 8.01 -11.14 8.37
CA SER A 114 8.76 -11.33 9.61
C SER A 114 8.01 -12.22 10.62
N ILE A 115 8.47 -13.47 10.67
CA ILE A 115 8.33 -14.50 11.72
C ILE A 115 9.04 -14.03 13.00
#